data_AF-A0A1X7J4W9-F1
#
_entry.id   AF-A0A1X7J4W9-F1
#
_cell.length_a   1.000
_cell.length_b   1.000
_cell.length_c   1.000
_cell.angle_alpha   90.00
_cell.angle_beta   90.00
_cell.angle_gamma   90.00
#
_symmetry.space_group_name_H-M   'P 1'
#
loop_
_entity.id
_entity.type
_entity.pdbx_description
1 polymer ?
#
loop_
_entity_poly.entity_id
_entity_poly.type
_entity_poly.pdbx_seq_one_letter_code
_entity_poly.pdbx_strand_id
1 'polypeptide(L)'
;MKLQDAYAAETGAAGKWENIGYIAPGAKTSSESYNTNVFIYENKFLGTNNGSIMVNALGGTLVDAWEAKAKTALNDCPINSVWHVKIAAAGTGATLKF
;
A
#
# COMPACT_ATOMS: atom_id res chain seq x y z
N MET A 1 -3.06 -4.53 -8.86
CA MET A 1 -1.79 -4.32 -8.13
C MET A 1 -1.20 -5.71 -7.92
N LYS A 2 -0.35 -6.18 -8.83
CA LYS A 2 -0.22 -7.64 -9.07
C LYS A 2 0.27 -8.46 -7.87
N LEU A 3 1.16 -7.91 -7.04
CA LEU A 3 1.70 -8.62 -5.86
C LEU A 3 0.66 -8.78 -4.74
N GLN A 4 -0.17 -7.76 -4.50
CA GLN A 4 -1.25 -7.87 -3.52
C GLN A 4 -2.38 -8.77 -3.99
N ASP A 5 -2.71 -8.72 -5.28
CA ASP A 5 -3.70 -9.62 -5.86
C ASP A 5 -3.25 -11.08 -5.71
N ALA A 6 -1.96 -11.36 -5.96
CA ALA A 6 -1.38 -12.69 -5.72
C ALA A 6 -1.42 -13.07 -4.24
N TYR A 7 -0.97 -12.20 -3.33
CA TYR A 7 -1.00 -12.45 -1.90
C TYR A 7 -2.43 -12.72 -1.38
N ALA A 8 -3.42 -11.96 -1.85
CA ALA A 8 -4.82 -12.16 -1.52
C ALA A 8 -5.35 -13.50 -2.03
N ALA A 9 -5.02 -13.87 -3.27
CA ALA A 9 -5.41 -15.17 -3.83
C ALA A 9 -4.80 -16.36 -3.06
N GLU A 10 -3.58 -16.23 -2.55
CA GLU A 10 -2.87 -17.30 -1.82
C GLU A 10 -3.30 -17.39 -0.35
N THR A 11 -3.53 -16.26 0.31
CA THR A 11 -3.70 -16.21 1.78
C THR A 11 -5.12 -15.84 2.22
N GLY A 12 -5.95 -15.34 1.31
CA GLY A 12 -7.24 -14.75 1.67
C GLY A 12 -7.13 -13.39 2.38
N ALA A 13 -5.92 -12.82 2.46
CA ALA A 13 -5.63 -11.60 3.20
C ALA A 13 -4.99 -10.53 2.31
N ALA A 14 -5.19 -9.27 2.69
CA ALA A 14 -4.40 -8.15 2.21
C ALA A 14 -3.25 -7.90 3.20
N GLY A 15 -2.06 -7.60 2.68
CA GLY A 15 -0.86 -7.40 3.48
C GLY A 15 -0.20 -6.04 3.28
N LYS A 16 0.73 -5.73 4.19
CA LYS A 16 1.73 -4.68 4.03
C LYS A 16 2.78 -5.08 3.00
N TRP A 17 3.64 -4.13 2.60
CA TRP A 17 4.71 -4.37 1.63
C TRP A 17 5.57 -5.61 1.94
N GLU A 18 6.04 -5.75 3.18
CA GLU A 18 6.87 -6.89 3.56
C GLU A 18 6.11 -8.23 3.45
N ASN A 19 4.80 -8.26 3.75
CA ASN A 19 3.99 -9.47 3.63
C ASN A 19 3.79 -9.91 2.18
N ILE A 20 3.67 -8.95 1.26
CA ILE A 20 3.50 -9.23 -0.17
C ILE A 20 4.83 -9.37 -0.92
N GLY A 21 5.95 -9.36 -0.21
CA GLY A 21 7.29 -9.46 -0.80
C GLY A 21 7.72 -8.23 -1.60
N TYR A 22 7.18 -7.05 -1.28
CA TYR A 22 7.54 -5.79 -1.93
C TYR A 22 8.47 -4.96 -1.04
N ILE A 23 9.42 -4.27 -1.68
CA ILE A 23 10.30 -3.28 -1.05
C ILE A 23 10.16 -1.98 -1.85
N ALA A 24 9.82 -0.89 -1.18
CA ALA A 24 9.62 0.40 -1.85
C ALA A 24 10.95 1.04 -2.29
N PRO A 25 10.92 1.95 -3.28
CA PRO A 25 12.14 2.54 -3.82
C PRO A 25 12.88 3.43 -2.81
N GLY A 26 14.21 3.40 -2.89
CA GLY A 26 15.08 4.26 -2.10
C GLY A 26 15.62 3.59 -0.84
N ALA A 27 16.16 4.41 0.07
CA ALA A 27 16.72 3.94 1.32
C ALA A 27 15.62 3.80 2.37
N LYS A 28 15.62 2.67 3.09
CA LYS A 28 14.72 2.45 4.22
C LYS A 28 15.00 3.47 5.31
N THR A 29 13.99 4.24 5.71
CA THR A 29 14.08 5.26 6.77
C THR A 29 13.37 4.83 8.04
N SER A 30 12.37 3.96 7.92
CA SER A 30 11.72 3.26 9.03
C SER A 30 11.21 1.89 8.56
N SER A 31 10.56 1.12 9.43
CA SER A 31 9.97 -0.18 9.06
C SER A 31 9.02 -0.09 7.87
N GLU A 32 8.33 1.05 7.71
CA GLU A 32 7.24 1.25 6.75
C GLU A 32 7.46 2.47 5.83
N SER A 33 8.67 3.05 5.83
CA SER A 33 8.98 4.26 5.06
C SER A 33 10.32 4.12 4.33
N TYR A 34 10.33 4.60 3.08
CA TYR A 34 11.48 4.57 2.19
C TYR A 34 11.61 5.90 1.48
N ASN A 35 12.83 6.44 1.40
CA ASN A 35 13.09 7.74 0.82
C ASN A 35 14.02 7.65 -0.39
N THR A 36 13.61 8.32 -1.45
CA THR A 36 14.50 8.71 -2.54
C THR A 36 14.86 10.19 -2.40
N ASN A 37 15.58 10.74 -3.38
CA ASN A 37 15.83 12.17 -3.44
C ASN A 37 14.52 12.97 -3.66
N VAL A 38 13.54 12.38 -4.36
CA VAL A 38 12.36 13.08 -4.90
C VAL A 38 11.07 12.69 -4.17
N PHE A 39 10.96 11.46 -3.67
CA PHE A 39 9.75 10.93 -3.04
C PHE A 39 10.02 10.31 -1.68
N ILE A 40 9.02 10.40 -0.80
CA ILE A 40 8.84 9.60 0.41
C ILE A 40 7.77 8.57 0.07
N TYR A 41 8.08 7.29 0.27
CA TYR A 41 7.13 6.19 0.12
C TYR A 41 6.76 5.69 1.50
N GLU A 42 5.47 5.64 1.82
CA GLU A 42 4.98 5.14 3.10
C GLU A 42 3.94 4.06 2.93
N ASN A 43 4.04 3.03 3.74
CA ASN A 43 2.99 2.06 3.89
C ASN A 43 1.94 2.60 4.86
N LYS A 44 0.74 2.85 4.35
CA LYS A 44 -0.42 3.32 5.12
C LYS A 44 -1.33 2.19 5.54
N PHE A 45 -1.05 0.97 5.10
CA PHE A 45 -1.89 -0.18 5.33
C PHE A 45 -1.85 -0.62 6.80
N LEU A 46 -2.98 -0.50 7.48
CA LEU A 46 -3.15 -0.85 8.89
C LEU A 46 -3.55 -2.32 9.06
N GLY A 47 -2.64 -3.24 8.74
CA GLY A 47 -2.83 -4.67 9.03
C GLY A 47 -2.76 -4.96 10.54
N THR A 48 -3.78 -5.61 11.09
CA THR A 48 -3.91 -5.95 12.52
C THR A 48 -3.19 -7.25 12.91
N ASN A 49 -3.01 -8.18 11.97
CA ASN A 49 -2.39 -9.49 12.18
C ASN A 49 -0.99 -9.53 11.57
N ASN A 50 0.02 -9.04 12.29
CA ASN A 50 1.41 -9.02 11.80
C ASN A 50 1.54 -8.36 10.40
N GLY A 51 0.78 -7.28 10.18
CA GLY A 51 0.78 -6.55 8.92
C GLY A 51 -0.24 -7.01 7.87
N SER A 52 -1.11 -7.99 8.18
CA SER A 52 -2.20 -8.37 7.27
C SER A 52 -3.60 -8.21 7.90
N ILE A 53 -4.61 -8.23 7.03
CA ILE A 53 -6.04 -8.29 7.39
C ILE A 53 -6.75 -9.19 6.37
N MET A 54 -7.70 -10.00 6.81
CA MET A 54 -8.49 -10.82 5.88
C MET A 54 -9.27 -9.91 4.91
N VAL A 55 -9.35 -10.30 3.63
CA VAL A 55 -10.01 -9.47 2.60
C VAL A 55 -11.46 -9.18 2.95
N ASN A 56 -12.17 -10.14 3.54
CA ASN A 56 -13.56 -9.96 3.98
C ASN A 56 -13.71 -8.94 5.13
N ALA A 57 -12.67 -8.71 5.93
CA ALA A 57 -12.66 -7.77 7.05
C ALA A 57 -12.27 -6.33 6.62
N LEU A 58 -11.69 -6.17 5.43
CA LEU A 58 -11.39 -4.86 4.81
C LEU A 58 -12.66 -4.07 4.46
N GLY A 59 -13.76 -4.77 4.20
CA GLY A 59 -15.02 -4.17 3.78
C GLY A 59 -14.98 -3.59 2.36
N GLY A 60 -16.07 -2.94 1.94
CA GLY A 60 -16.22 -2.40 0.58
C GLY A 60 -15.65 -1.01 0.35
N THR A 61 -15.17 -0.33 1.40
CA THR A 61 -14.65 1.04 1.35
C THR A 61 -13.16 1.04 1.05
N LEU A 62 -12.73 1.85 0.09
CA LEU A 62 -11.33 2.03 -0.26
C LEU A 62 -10.55 2.66 0.90
N VAL A 63 -9.52 1.95 1.37
CA VAL A 63 -8.56 2.44 2.37
C VAL A 63 -7.20 2.66 1.72
N ASP A 64 -6.44 3.63 2.22
CA ASP A 64 -5.07 3.84 1.76
C ASP A 64 -4.19 2.65 2.14
N ALA A 65 -3.68 1.95 1.13
CA ALA A 65 -2.68 0.92 1.34
C ALA A 65 -1.30 1.56 1.34
N TRP A 66 -0.96 2.29 0.28
CA TRP A 66 0.38 2.83 0.09
C TRP A 66 0.36 4.23 -0.44
N GLU A 67 1.40 4.97 -0.09
CA GLU A 67 1.53 6.38 -0.39
C GLU A 67 2.88 6.67 -1.04
N ALA A 68 2.87 7.56 -2.03
CA ALA A 68 4.05 8.28 -2.48
C ALA A 68 3.81 9.78 -2.27
N LYS A 69 4.76 10.47 -1.63
CA LYS A 69 4.68 11.90 -1.34
C LYS A 69 5.88 12.62 -1.94
N ALA A 70 5.64 13.68 -2.71
CA ALA A 70 6.69 14.47 -3.34
C ALA A 70 7.46 15.30 -2.30
N LYS A 71 8.80 15.19 -2.30
CA LYS A 71 9.74 16.00 -1.49
C LYS A 71 10.15 17.29 -2.19
N THR A 72 10.01 17.33 -3.49
CA THR A 72 10.35 18.48 -4.33
C THR A 72 9.19 18.75 -5.28
N ALA A 73 9.03 19.99 -5.72
CA ALA A 73 8.09 20.28 -6.79
C ALA A 73 8.49 19.54 -8.07
N LEU A 74 7.52 19.00 -8.80
CA LEU A 74 7.69 18.30 -10.06
C LEU A 74 6.81 18.96 -11.11
N ASN A 75 7.37 19.75 -12.03
CA ASN A 75 6.64 20.46 -13.10
C ASN A 75 5.30 21.07 -12.63
N ASP A 76 4.19 20.33 -12.74
CA ASP A 76 2.83 20.75 -12.38
C ASP A 76 2.36 20.29 -11.00
N CYS A 77 3.26 19.73 -10.20
CA CYS A 77 2.96 19.10 -8.93
C CYS A 77 3.69 19.80 -7.79
N PRO A 78 2.98 20.43 -6.85
CA PRO A 78 3.60 21.10 -5.72
C PRO A 78 4.31 20.09 -4.80
N ILE A 79 5.24 20.61 -4.01
CA ILE A 79 5.84 19.86 -2.90
C ILE A 79 4.74 19.34 -1.98
N ASN A 80 4.95 18.16 -1.39
CA ASN A 80 3.99 17.45 -0.55
C ASN A 80 2.72 16.94 -1.23
N SER A 81 2.61 17.00 -2.56
CA SER A 81 1.57 16.24 -3.26
C SER A 81 1.69 14.75 -2.98
N VAL A 82 0.53 14.11 -2.89
CA VAL A 82 0.41 12.73 -2.43
C VAL A 82 -0.36 11.90 -3.44
N TRP A 83 0.17 10.73 -3.75
CA TRP A 83 -0.51 9.69 -4.52
C TRP A 83 -0.74 8.48 -3.63
N HIS A 84 -1.98 8.00 -3.65
CA HIS A 84 -2.36 6.83 -2.88
C HIS A 84 -2.69 5.68 -3.80
N VAL A 85 -2.22 4.50 -3.45
CA VAL A 85 -2.84 3.25 -3.89
C VAL A 85 -3.82 2.84 -2.80
N LYS A 86 -5.10 2.79 -3.17
CA LYS A 86 -6.18 2.37 -2.26
C LYS A 86 -6.56 0.93 -2.53
N ILE A 87 -7.09 0.25 -1.52
CA ILE A 87 -7.61 -1.11 -1.64
C ILE A 87 -8.92 -1.30 -0.89
N ALA A 88 -9.76 -2.20 -1.36
CA ALA A 88 -10.97 -2.67 -0.69
C ALA A 88 -11.30 -4.09 -1.11
N ALA A 89 -12.23 -4.75 -0.41
CA ALA A 89 -12.83 -5.97 -0.90
C ALA A 89 -13.66 -5.68 -2.16
N ALA A 90 -13.51 -6.51 -3.19
CA ALA A 90 -14.30 -6.43 -4.42
C ALA A 90 -15.67 -7.13 -4.29
N GLY A 91 -15.89 -7.93 -3.26
CA GLY A 91 -17.12 -8.69 -3.04
C GLY A 91 -16.91 -9.86 -2.07
N THR A 92 -17.71 -10.91 -2.23
CA THR A 92 -17.55 -12.18 -1.50
C THR A 92 -16.33 -12.94 -2.04
N GLY A 93 -15.38 -13.27 -1.17
CA GLY A 93 -14.16 -14.03 -1.51
C GLY A 93 -12.87 -13.23 -1.27
N ALA A 94 -11.75 -13.78 -1.75
CA ALA A 94 -10.41 -13.22 -1.58
C ALA A 94 -9.99 -12.27 -2.72
N THR A 95 -10.93 -11.42 -3.18
CA THR A 95 -10.71 -10.53 -4.33
C THR A 95 -10.64 -9.08 -3.88
N LEU A 96 -9.63 -8.36 -4.35
CA LEU A 96 -9.42 -6.93 -4.07
C LEU A 96 -9.84 -6.04 -5.23
N LYS A 97 -10.21 -4.80 -4.92
CA LYS A 97 -10.34 -3.68 -5.87
C LYS A 97 -9.43 -2.54 -5.45
N PHE A 98 -8.99 -1.74 -6.42
CA PHE A 98 -8.02 -0.64 -6.27
C PHE A 98 -8.66 0.70 -6.60
#